data_AF-A0A8C9ATN3-F1
#
_entry.id   AF-A0A8C9ATN3-F1
#
_cell.length_a   1.000
_cell.length_b   1.000
_cell.length_c   1.000
_cell.angle_alpha   90.00
_cell.angle_beta   90.00
_cell.angle_gamma   90.00
#
_symmetry.space_group_name_H-M   'P 1'
#
loop_
_entity.id
_entity.type
_entity.pdbx_description
1 polymer ?
#
loop_
_entity_poly.entity_id
_entity_poly.type
_entity_poly.pdbx_seq_one_letter_code
_entity_poly.pdbx_strand_id
1 'polypeptide(L)' 'MIIQTMVYTLQELKQIIKIQAQTEGIHISEKALNHLGEIGTKTTLRYTVQLLTLANLLAKINGKDATKPVRHNY' A
#
# COMPACT_ATOMS: atom_id res chain seq x y z
N MET A 1 -11.40 -24.76 -20.49
CA MET A 1 -11.77 -23.33 -20.39
C MET A 1 -10.52 -22.55 -20.08
N ILE A 2 -10.15 -21.58 -20.90
CA ILE A 2 -9.01 -20.68 -20.63
C ILE A 2 -9.62 -19.36 -20.16
N ILE A 3 -9.27 -18.91 -18.96
CA ILE A 3 -9.78 -17.68 -18.35
C ILE A 3 -8.67 -16.62 -18.51
N GLN A 4 -8.97 -15.52 -19.20
CA GLN A 4 -8.04 -14.39 -19.31
C GLN A 4 -8.07 -13.56 -18.02
N THR A 5 -6.89 -13.24 -17.50
CA THR A 5 -6.75 -12.31 -16.38
C THR A 5 -6.57 -10.89 -16.93
N MET A 6 -7.31 -9.94 -16.36
CA MET A 6 -7.20 -8.52 -16.70
C MET A 6 -6.27 -7.79 -15.73
N VAL A 7 -5.68 -6.69 -16.19
CA VAL A 7 -4.87 -5.82 -15.34
C VAL A 7 -5.81 -5.01 -14.43
N TYR A 8 -5.52 -4.99 -13.14
CA TYR A 8 -6.31 -4.22 -12.17
C TYR A 8 -6.24 -2.72 -12.44
N THR A 9 -7.37 -2.05 -12.27
CA THR A 9 -7.45 -0.60 -12.27
C THR A 9 -6.84 0.00 -11.00
N LEU A 10 -6.53 1.30 -11.02
CA LEU A 10 -6.01 2.02 -9.85
C LEU A 10 -6.97 1.94 -8.64
N GLN A 11 -8.28 1.96 -8.87
CA GLN A 11 -9.26 1.87 -7.80
C GLN A 11 -9.29 0.48 -7.16
N GLU A 12 -9.25 -0.57 -7.98
CA GLU A 12 -9.17 -1.95 -7.49
C GLU A 12 -7.86 -2.18 -6.71
N LEU A 13 -6.73 -1.67 -7.22
CA LEU A 13 -5.45 -1.71 -6.52
C LEU A 13 -5.54 -1.08 -5.13
N LYS A 14 -6.08 0.13 -5.01
CA LYS A 14 -6.29 0.80 -3.71
C LYS A 14 -7.17 -0.03 -2.78
N GLN A 15 -8.21 -0.66 -3.31
CA GLN A 15 -9.14 -1.47 -2.53
C GLN A 15 -8.46 -2.75 -1.99
N ILE A 16 -7.67 -3.43 -2.83
CA ILE A 16 -6.89 -4.61 -2.42
C ILE A 16 -5.87 -4.23 -1.33
N ILE A 17 -5.13 -3.13 -1.51
CA ILE A 17 -4.15 -2.66 -0.54
C ILE A 17 -4.84 -2.29 0.79
N LYS A 18 -6.02 -1.68 0.73
CA LYS A 18 -6.81 -1.34 1.93
C LYS A 18 -7.26 -2.59 2.68
N ILE A 19 -7.74 -3.61 1.98
CA ILE A 19 -8.12 -4.89 2.58
C ILE A 19 -6.91 -5.55 3.24
N GLN A 20 -5.76 -5.57 2.55
CA GLN A 20 -4.53 -6.13 3.12
C GLN A 20 -4.08 -5.38 4.38
N ALA A 21 -4.13 -4.05 4.36
CA ALA A 21 -3.82 -3.21 5.52
C ALA A 21 -4.75 -3.52 6.70
N GLN A 22 -6.05 -3.70 6.45
CA GLN A 22 -7.01 -4.10 7.49
C GLN A 22 -6.71 -5.50 8.04
N THR A 23 -6.37 -6.47 7.19
CA THR A 23 -6.00 -7.83 7.59
C THR A 23 -4.74 -7.85 8.46
N GLU A 24 -3.75 -7.01 8.16
CA GLU A 24 -2.51 -6.90 8.94
C GLU A 24 -2.63 -5.93 10.13
N GLY A 25 -3.79 -5.32 10.36
CA GLY A 25 -4.02 -4.34 11.43
C GLY A 25 -3.26 -3.02 11.25
N ILE A 26 -2.90 -2.67 10.02
CA ILE A 26 -2.11 -1.50 9.65
C ILE A 26 -3.03 -0.31 9.37
N HIS A 27 -2.90 0.77 10.15
CA HIS A 27 -3.56 2.02 9.84
C HIS A 27 -2.79 2.81 8.79
N ILE A 28 -3.31 2.84 7.56
CA ILE A 28 -2.77 3.63 6.45
C ILE A 28 -3.59 4.90 6.22
N SER A 29 -2.92 6.03 6.01
CA SER A 29 -3.56 7.29 5.62
C SER A 29 -3.94 7.27 4.14
N GLU A 30 -5.02 7.95 3.77
CA GLU A 30 -5.50 8.05 2.38
C GLU A 30 -4.44 8.58 1.40
N LYS A 31 -3.59 9.52 1.84
CA LYS A 31 -2.47 10.02 1.03
C LYS A 31 -1.44 8.93 0.73
N ALA A 32 -1.13 8.09 1.72
CA ALA A 32 -0.21 6.96 1.54
C ALA A 32 -0.84 5.86 0.67
N LEU A 33 -2.15 5.62 0.80
CA LEU A 33 -2.90 4.69 -0.04
C LEU A 33 -2.91 5.13 -1.51
N ASN A 34 -3.07 6.43 -1.77
CA ASN A 34 -3.00 6.99 -3.11
C ASN A 34 -1.61 6.80 -3.74
N HIS A 35 -0.54 7.09 -2.99
CA HIS A 35 0.82 6.85 -3.46
C HIS A 35 1.12 5.37 -3.72
N LEU A 36 0.70 4.46 -2.83
CA LEU A 36 0.87 3.02 -3.05
C LEU A 36 0.07 2.53 -4.26
N GLY A 37 -1.14 3.05 -4.48
CA GLY A 37 -1.92 2.76 -5.69
C GLY A 37 -1.20 3.17 -6.97
N GLU A 38 -0.63 4.38 -7.02
CA GLU A 38 0.16 4.85 -8.16
C GLU A 38 1.41 3.99 -8.41
N ILE A 39 2.12 3.60 -7.34
CA ILE A 39 3.26 2.68 -7.44
C ILE A 39 2.78 1.32 -7.97
N GLY A 40 1.64 0.81 -7.51
CA GLY A 40 1.05 -0.44 -7.96
C GLY A 40 0.66 -0.43 -9.44
N THR A 41 0.22 0.71 -9.98
CA THR A 41 -0.04 0.85 -11.43
C THR A 41 1.23 0.86 -12.27
N LYS A 42 2.35 1.34 -11.72
CA LYS A 42 3.66 1.36 -12.41
C LYS A 42 4.44 0.05 -12.22
N THR A 43 4.04 -0.79 -11.28
CA THR A 43 4.77 -1.99 -10.88
C THR A 43 3.83 -3.21 -10.86
N THR A 44 3.81 -3.96 -9.75
CA THR A 44 2.93 -5.11 -9.55
C THR A 44 2.22 -5.00 -8.20
N LEU A 45 1.04 -5.61 -8.11
CA LEU A 45 0.30 -5.70 -6.85
C LEU A 45 1.15 -6.32 -5.73
N ARG A 46 1.91 -7.37 -6.05
CA ARG A 46 2.81 -8.06 -5.11
C ARG A 46 3.86 -7.10 -4.52
N TYR A 47 4.49 -6.29 -5.36
CA TYR A 47 5.48 -5.31 -4.92
C TYR A 47 4.87 -4.29 -3.94
N THR A 48 3.65 -3.84 -4.23
CA THR A 48 2.94 -2.85 -3.41
C THR A 48 2.56 -3.41 -2.04
N VAL A 49 2.12 -4.66 -1.99
CA VAL A 49 1.81 -5.36 -0.73
C VAL A 49 3.08 -5.55 0.12
N GLN A 50 4.20 -5.93 -0.49
CA GLN A 50 5.47 -6.06 0.24
C GLN A 50 5.93 -4.71 0.82
N LEU A 51 5.77 -3.62 0.06
CA LEU A 51 6.04 -2.25 0.52
C LEU A 51 5.19 -1.86 1.73
N LEU A 52 3.92 -2.25 1.75
CA LEU A 52 3.02 -1.99 2.90
C LEU A 52 3.55 -2.65 4.17
N THR A 53 3.89 -3.94 4.10
CA THR A 53 4.44 -4.69 5.25
C THR A 53 5.78 -4.12 5.70
N LEU A 54 6.68 -3.78 4.76
CA LEU A 54 7.97 -3.15 5.07
C LEU A 54 7.81 -1.77 5.70
N ALA A 55 6.90 -0.94 5.18
CA ALA A 55 6.61 0.39 5.72
C ALA A 55 6.06 0.30 7.14
N ASN A 56 5.20 -0.68 7.43
CA ASN A 56 4.70 -0.93 8.77
C ASN A 56 5.80 -1.41 9.73
N LEU A 57 6.67 -2.32 9.30
CA LEU A 57 7.82 -2.75 10.10
C LEU A 57 8.74 -1.57 10.43
N LEU A 58 9.05 -0.73 9.44
CA LEU A 58 9.84 0.48 9.64
C LEU A 58 9.14 1.47 10.58
N ALA A 59 7.82 1.63 10.48
CA ALA A 59 7.05 2.48 11.38
C ALA A 59 7.15 2.00 12.84
N LYS A 60 7.04 0.68 13.07
CA LYS A 60 7.23 0.05 14.39
C LYS A 60 8.64 0.26 14.94
N ILE A 61 9.68 0.04 14.13
CA ILE A 61 11.08 0.24 14.53
C ILE A 61 11.34 1.70 14.91
N ASN A 62 10.74 2.65 14.17
CA ASN A 62 10.88 4.08 14.45
C ASN A 62 9.99 4.58 15.59
N GLY A 63 9.29 3.70 16.33
CA GLY A 63 8.39 4.07 17.42
C GLY A 63 7.19 4.93 16.99
N LYS A 64 6.88 4.94 15.69
CA LYS A 64 5.74 5.66 15.11
C LYS A 64 4.60 4.69 14.92
N ASP A 65 4.01 4.27 16.04
CA ASP A 65 2.69 3.66 16.00
C ASP A 65 1.71 4.72 15.47
N ALA A 66 1.24 4.50 14.25
CA ALA A 66 0.34 5.36 13.49
C ALA A 66 0.88 6.76 13.09
N THR A 67 0.91 6.99 11.77
CA THR A 67 0.59 8.29 11.15
C THR A 67 1.54 9.46 11.45
N LYS A 68 2.74 9.47 10.85
CA LYS A 68 3.32 10.75 10.39
C LYS A 68 3.75 10.60 8.93
N PRO A 69 3.12 11.30 7.97
CA PRO A 69 3.74 11.47 6.66
C PRO A 69 5.08 12.16 6.94
N VAL A 70 6.17 11.45 6.68
CA VAL A 70 7.51 12.02 6.77
C VAL A 70 7.50 13.18 5.78
N ARG A 71 7.55 14.38 6.36
CA ARG A 71 7.47 15.66 5.66
C ARG A 71 8.54 15.65 4.57
N HIS A 72 8.09 16.07 3.40
CA HIS A 72 8.92 16.71 2.38
C HIS A 72 9.79 17.82 3.00
N ASN A 73 10.90 18.14 2.31
CA ASN A 73 11.90 19.22 2.50
C ASN A 73 13.26 18.65 2.93
N TYR A 74 14.36 18.75 2.19
CA TYR A 74 14.76 19.53 1.00
C TYR A 74 15.45 18.62 -0.03
#